data_AF-U9SV36-F1
#
_entry.id   AF-U9SV36-F1
#
_cell.length_a   1.000
_cell.length_b   1.000
_cell.length_c   1.000
_cell.angle_alpha   90.00
_cell.angle_beta   90.00
_cell.angle_gamma   90.00
#
_symmetry.space_group_name_H-M   'P 1'
#
loop_
_entity.id
_entity.type
_entity.pdbx_description
1 polymer ?
#
loop_
_entity_poly.entity_id
_entity_poly.type
_entity_poly.pdbx_seq_one_letter_code
_entity_poly.pdbx_strand_id
1 'polypeptide(L)'
;GLRPRVAKGTPKRYIDLVNQCLDAEPQERPSSIELYRIFENWKLKLEDKKPSKIFDEFSEADKIILESPAEITLHDGAIYISRNMRFPNNLPKSVNSQRVQFEDNNVSDSDLINRMLVIAIQEQSQDDDMKIEVLKD
;
A
#
# COMPACT_ATOMS: atom_id res chain seq x y z
N GLY A 1 2.96 0.94 -9.73
CA GLY A 1 2.71 2.23 -9.06
C GLY A 1 3.04 2.10 -7.59
N LEU A 2 3.43 3.20 -6.94
CA LEU A 2 3.66 3.20 -5.49
C LEU A 2 2.38 2.80 -4.76
N ARG A 3 2.51 1.96 -3.73
CA ARG A 3 1.40 1.60 -2.85
C ARG A 3 1.24 2.70 -1.79
N PRO A 4 0.00 3.01 -1.38
CA PRO A 4 -0.23 3.97 -0.31
C PRO A 4 0.45 3.51 0.97
N ARG A 5 0.92 4.48 1.74
CA ARG A 5 1.41 4.25 3.10
C ARG A 5 0.21 4.19 4.06
N VAL A 6 0.40 3.54 5.19
CA VAL A 6 -0.64 3.44 6.23
C VAL A 6 -0.28 4.31 7.42
N ALA A 7 -1.27 5.04 7.92
CA ALA A 7 -1.10 5.87 9.10
C ALA A 7 -0.71 5.00 10.31
N LYS A 8 0.14 5.56 11.18
CA LYS A 8 0.47 4.94 12.47
C LYS A 8 -0.81 4.67 13.26
N GLY A 9 -0.89 3.50 13.90
CA GLY A 9 -2.08 3.08 14.65
C GLY A 9 -3.15 2.39 13.79
N THR A 10 -3.00 2.36 12.47
CA THR A 10 -3.88 1.52 11.62
C THR A 10 -3.85 0.07 12.11
N PRO A 11 -5.01 -0.57 12.40
CA PRO A 11 -5.05 -1.95 12.86
C PRO A 11 -4.33 -2.90 11.90
N LYS A 12 -3.49 -3.79 12.42
CA LYS A 12 -2.72 -4.75 11.61
C LYS A 12 -3.62 -5.56 10.67
N ARG A 13 -4.79 -5.97 11.17
CA ARG A 13 -5.79 -6.71 10.39
C ARG A 13 -6.30 -5.96 9.17
N TYR A 14 -6.44 -4.64 9.28
CA TYR A 14 -6.81 -3.79 8.16
C TYR A 14 -5.66 -3.71 7.14
N ILE A 15 -4.42 -3.58 7.62
CA ILE A 15 -3.21 -3.58 6.77
C ILE A 15 -3.09 -4.90 6.00
N ASP A 16 -3.29 -6.03 6.68
CA ASP A 16 -3.25 -7.36 6.06
C ASP A 16 -4.33 -7.49 4.97
N LEU A 17 -5.55 -6.97 5.21
CA LEU A 17 -6.62 -6.96 4.21
C LEU A 17 -6.28 -6.08 3.00
N VAL A 18 -5.75 -4.87 3.24
CA VAL A 18 -5.31 -3.96 2.17
C VAL A 18 -4.22 -4.61 1.31
N ASN A 19 -3.26 -5.32 1.92
CA ASN A 19 -2.23 -6.05 1.17
C ASN A 19 -2.85 -7.10 0.22
N GLN A 20 -3.85 -7.86 0.67
CA GLN A 20 -4.56 -8.83 -0.17
C GLN A 20 -5.32 -8.15 -1.31
N CYS A 21 -6.02 -7.04 -1.04
CA CYS A 21 -6.71 -6.26 -2.07
C CYS A 21 -5.76 -5.69 -3.14
N LEU A 22 -4.50 -5.45 -2.76
CA LEU A 22 -3.47 -4.86 -3.60
C LEU A 22 -2.63 -5.90 -4.33
N ASP A 23 -2.91 -7.20 -4.20
CA ASP A 23 -2.11 -8.24 -4.85
C ASP A 23 -2.05 -8.05 -6.37
N ALA A 24 -0.87 -8.25 -6.95
CA ALA A 24 -0.64 -8.22 -8.39
C ALA A 24 -1.48 -9.29 -9.10
N GLU A 25 -1.60 -10.48 -8.51
CA GLU A 25 -2.40 -11.58 -9.04
C GLU A 25 -3.88 -11.36 -8.72
N PRO A 26 -4.75 -11.19 -9.75
CA PRO A 26 -6.17 -10.91 -9.51
C PRO A 26 -6.91 -11.99 -8.73
N GLN A 27 -6.45 -13.24 -8.79
CA GLN A 27 -7.07 -14.38 -8.11
C GLN A 27 -6.78 -14.41 -6.61
N GLU A 28 -5.70 -13.75 -6.17
CA GLU A 28 -5.35 -13.63 -4.75
C GLU A 28 -6.10 -12.48 -4.06
N ARG A 29 -6.81 -11.65 -4.84
CA ARG A 29 -7.62 -10.55 -4.31
C ARG A 29 -8.94 -11.09 -3.78
N PRO A 30 -9.40 -10.65 -2.60
CA PRO A 30 -10.71 -11.01 -2.10
C PRO A 30 -11.79 -10.43 -3.02
N SER A 31 -12.84 -11.22 -3.23
CA SER A 31 -14.06 -10.77 -3.90
C SER A 31 -14.80 -9.73 -3.07
N SER A 32 -15.67 -8.95 -3.72
CA SER A 32 -16.54 -7.99 -3.01
C SER A 32 -17.44 -8.66 -1.97
N ILE A 33 -17.84 -9.92 -2.18
CA ILE A 33 -18.66 -10.69 -1.24
C ILE A 33 -17.85 -11.09 -0.01
N GLU A 34 -16.60 -11.50 -0.18
CA GLU A 34 -15.72 -11.81 0.95
C GLU A 34 -15.41 -10.56 1.77
N LEU A 35 -15.13 -9.43 1.11
CA LEU A 35 -14.93 -8.15 1.77
C LEU A 35 -16.17 -7.74 2.59
N TYR A 36 -17.37 -7.86 2.02
CA TYR A 36 -18.61 -7.59 2.74
C TYR A 36 -18.70 -8.40 4.04
N ARG A 37 -18.45 -9.71 3.98
CA ARG A 37 -18.52 -10.60 5.16
C ARG A 37 -17.47 -10.24 6.20
N ILE A 38 -16.26 -9.89 5.78
CA ILE A 38 -15.19 -9.45 6.68
C ILE A 38 -15.63 -8.20 7.44
N PHE A 39 -16.10 -7.18 6.72
CA PHE A 39 -16.52 -5.91 7.33
C PHE A 39 -17.78 -6.05 8.19
N GLU A 40 -18.74 -6.87 7.78
CA GLU A 40 -19.94 -7.18 8.59
C GLU A 40 -19.55 -7.84 9.91
N ASN A 41 -18.65 -8.82 9.88
CA ASN A 41 -18.15 -9.45 11.12
C ASN A 41 -17.42 -8.44 12.02
N TRP A 42 -16.59 -7.55 11.47
CA TRP A 42 -15.94 -6.52 12.28
C TRP A 42 -16.95 -5.58 12.92
N LYS A 43 -17.93 -5.10 12.14
CA LYS A 43 -19.01 -4.26 12.62
C LYS A 43 -19.76 -4.91 13.78
N LEU A 44 -20.17 -6.17 13.65
CA LEU A 44 -20.87 -6.90 14.71
C LEU A 44 -20.04 -7.00 15.99
N LYS A 45 -18.72 -7.28 15.88
CA LYS A 45 -17.84 -7.32 17.06
C LYS A 45 -17.67 -5.97 17.75
N LEU A 46 -17.73 -4.88 16.99
CA LEU A 46 -17.68 -3.52 17.53
C LEU A 46 -19.00 -3.11 18.19
N GLU A 47 -20.13 -3.49 17.60
CA GLU A 47 -21.48 -3.20 18.13
C GLU A 47 -21.81 -4.02 19.39
N ASP A 48 -21.37 -5.28 19.47
CA ASP A 48 -21.56 -6.14 20.63
C ASP A 48 -20.91 -5.57 21.91
N LYS A 49 -19.91 -4.67 21.76
CA LYS A 49 -19.09 -4.07 22.83
C LYS A 49 -18.53 -5.09 23.83
N LYS A 50 -18.44 -6.36 23.42
CA LYS A 50 -17.81 -7.42 24.19
C LYS A 50 -16.32 -7.41 23.87
N PRO A 51 -15.45 -7.61 24.87
CA PRO A 51 -14.02 -7.69 24.65
C PRO A 51 -13.72 -8.78 23.63
N SER A 52 -13.02 -8.39 22.58
CA SER A 52 -12.59 -9.28 21.51
C SER A 52 -11.37 -8.65 20.86
N LYS A 53 -10.50 -9.48 20.26
CA LYS A 53 -9.30 -8.97 19.57
C LYS A 53 -9.63 -7.87 18.54
N ILE A 54 -10.77 -7.96 17.87
CA ILE A 54 -11.22 -6.93 16.92
C ILE A 54 -11.56 -5.64 17.66
N PHE A 55 -12.37 -5.73 18.71
CA PHE A 55 -12.74 -4.56 19.50
C PHE A 55 -11.50 -3.86 20.08
N ASP A 56 -10.56 -4.64 20.61
CA ASP A 56 -9.33 -4.12 21.22
C ASP A 56 -8.44 -3.44 20.17
N GLU A 57 -8.18 -4.11 19.03
CA GLU A 57 -7.36 -3.58 17.93
C GLU A 57 -7.89 -2.22 17.40
N PHE A 58 -9.20 -2.12 17.18
CA PHE A 58 -9.81 -0.88 16.67
C PHE A 58 -9.94 0.20 17.75
N SER A 59 -10.23 -0.17 19.00
CA SER A 59 -10.29 0.81 20.11
C SER A 59 -8.91 1.41 20.42
N GLU A 60 -7.83 0.64 20.30
CA GLU A 60 -6.46 1.15 20.41
C GLU A 60 -6.13 2.13 19.27
N ALA A 61 -6.54 1.81 18.04
CA ALA A 61 -6.38 2.71 16.91
C ALA A 61 -7.11 4.05 17.11
N ASP A 62 -8.36 4.01 17.59
CA ASP A 62 -9.15 5.21 17.87
C ASP A 62 -8.49 6.14 18.90
N LYS A 63 -7.83 5.56 19.93
CA LYS A 63 -7.08 6.35 20.93
C LYS A 63 -5.91 7.10 20.30
N ILE A 64 -5.16 6.44 19.42
CA ILE A 64 -4.01 7.06 18.72
C ILE A 64 -4.49 8.23 17.84
N ILE A 65 -5.60 8.05 17.12
CA ILE A 65 -6.18 9.10 16.27
C ILE A 65 -6.63 10.30 17.11
N LEU A 66 -7.19 10.06 18.31
CA LEU A 66 -7.59 11.13 19.22
C LEU A 66 -6.39 11.92 19.77
N GLU A 67 -5.27 11.25 20.05
CA GLU A 67 -4.04 11.87 20.56
C GLU A 67 -3.30 12.69 19.50
N SER A 68 -3.36 12.28 18.23
CA SER A 68 -2.77 13.01 17.10
C SER A 68 -3.75 13.03 15.92
N PRO A 69 -4.71 13.97 15.90
CA PRO A 69 -5.61 14.12 14.78
C PRO A 69 -4.80 14.44 13.53
N ALA A 70 -4.97 13.66 12.46
CA ALA A 70 -4.35 13.97 11.19
C ALA A 70 -4.97 15.26 10.62
N GLU A 71 -4.15 16.26 10.32
CA GLU A 71 -4.60 17.41 9.55
C GLU A 71 -4.81 16.98 8.09
N ILE A 72 -6.03 17.10 7.59
CA ILE A 72 -6.31 16.91 6.16
C ILE A 72 -5.78 18.13 5.43
N THR A 73 -4.57 18.02 4.91
CA THR A 73 -3.98 19.02 4.02
C THR A 73 -4.26 18.62 2.58
N LEU A 74 -4.91 19.51 1.83
CA LEU A 74 -5.04 19.36 0.39
C LEU A 74 -3.80 20.00 -0.23
N HIS A 75 -3.08 19.25 -1.04
CA HIS A 75 -1.94 19.81 -1.78
C HIS A 75 -2.48 20.74 -2.88
N ASP A 76 -1.99 21.98 -2.95
CA ASP A 76 -2.49 23.01 -3.89
C ASP A 76 -2.46 22.56 -5.37
N GLY A 77 -1.55 21.62 -5.71
CA GLY A 77 -1.44 21.01 -7.04
C GLY A 77 -2.29 19.75 -7.28
N ALA A 78 -3.09 19.30 -6.31
CA ALA A 78 -3.88 18.08 -6.44
C ALA A 78 -5.10 18.28 -7.35
N ILE A 79 -5.31 17.34 -8.27
CA ILE A 79 -6.43 17.34 -9.22
C ILE A 79 -7.38 16.21 -8.86
N TYR A 80 -8.55 16.56 -8.31
CA TYR A 80 -9.58 15.62 -7.85
C TYR A 80 -10.67 15.33 -8.90
N ILE A 81 -10.52 15.87 -10.11
CA ILE A 81 -11.42 15.59 -11.23
C ILE A 81 -10.89 14.40 -12.05
N SER A 82 -11.81 13.63 -12.62
CA SER A 82 -11.46 12.56 -13.52
C SER A 82 -10.77 13.12 -14.77
N ARG A 83 -9.75 12.41 -15.25
CA ARG A 83 -9.07 12.72 -16.51
C ARG A 83 -8.91 11.44 -17.31
N ASN A 84 -9.09 11.54 -18.62
CA ASN A 84 -8.84 10.40 -19.50
C ASN A 84 -7.33 10.17 -19.60
N MET A 85 -6.86 9.00 -19.16
CA MET A 85 -5.45 8.61 -19.24
C MET A 85 -5.24 7.78 -20.50
N ARG A 86 -4.40 8.27 -21.41
CA ARG A 86 -4.00 7.54 -22.62
C ARG A 86 -2.67 6.85 -22.38
N PHE A 87 -2.63 5.54 -22.60
CA PHE A 87 -1.42 4.73 -22.53
C PHE A 87 -1.08 4.27 -23.95
N PRO A 88 -0.33 5.07 -24.73
CA PRO A 88 -0.01 4.75 -26.13
C PRO A 88 0.81 3.47 -26.25
N ASN A 89 1.58 3.16 -25.21
CA ASN A 89 2.28 1.89 -25.04
C ASN A 89 1.56 1.14 -23.91
N ASN A 90 1.37 -0.17 -24.06
CA ASN A 90 0.75 -1.00 -23.03
C ASN A 90 1.42 -0.77 -21.66
N LEU A 91 0.61 -0.86 -20.59
CA LEU A 91 1.12 -0.79 -19.23
C LEU A 91 2.03 -2.00 -18.92
N PRO A 92 3.06 -1.81 -18.08
CA PRO A 92 3.85 -2.94 -17.58
C PRO A 92 2.96 -3.90 -16.78
N LYS A 93 3.40 -5.16 -16.66
CA LYS A 93 2.74 -6.13 -15.79
C LYS A 93 2.73 -5.64 -14.35
N SER A 94 1.64 -5.89 -13.62
CA SER A 94 1.58 -5.59 -12.20
C SER A 94 2.57 -6.47 -11.44
N VAL A 95 3.26 -5.85 -10.49
CA VAL A 95 4.17 -6.54 -9.55
C VAL A 95 3.79 -6.16 -8.12
N ASN A 96 3.98 -7.09 -7.19
CA ASN A 96 3.80 -6.84 -5.78
C ASN A 96 4.93 -5.94 -5.27
N SER A 97 4.60 -4.94 -4.44
CA SER A 97 5.64 -4.17 -3.75
C SER A 97 6.12 -4.96 -2.54
N GLN A 98 7.28 -4.57 -1.99
CA GLN A 98 7.54 -4.85 -0.57
C GLN A 98 6.36 -4.26 0.24
N ARG A 99 5.86 -5.03 1.22
CA ARG A 99 4.61 -4.82 1.97
C ARG A 99 4.32 -3.35 2.32
N VAL A 100 3.04 -3.02 2.51
CA VAL A 100 2.57 -1.68 2.92
C VAL A 100 3.48 -1.05 3.99
N GLN A 101 4.02 0.14 3.67
CA GLN A 101 4.92 0.91 4.53
C GLN A 101 4.09 1.82 5.45
N PHE A 102 4.56 2.07 6.67
CA PHE A 102 3.94 3.07 7.55
C PHE A 102 4.27 4.50 7.08
N GLU A 103 3.33 5.41 7.23
CA GLU A 103 3.58 6.85 7.08
C GLU A 103 4.56 7.30 8.16
N ASP A 104 5.70 7.85 7.72
CA ASP A 104 6.62 8.59 8.57
C ASP A 104 6.54 10.05 8.16
N ASN A 105 5.97 10.88 9.04
CA ASN A 105 5.79 12.31 8.82
C ASN A 105 7.14 13.06 8.69
N ASN A 106 8.27 12.42 8.99
CA ASN A 106 9.60 13.02 8.84
C ASN A 106 10.26 12.74 7.48
N VAL A 107 9.65 11.91 6.63
CA VAL A 107 10.24 11.56 5.33
C VAL A 107 9.61 12.42 4.24
N SER A 108 10.40 13.33 3.67
CA SER A 108 9.99 14.19 2.56
C SER A 108 9.73 13.37 1.29
N ASP A 109 8.76 13.79 0.47
CA ASP A 109 8.52 13.21 -0.85
C ASP A 109 9.78 13.18 -1.73
N SER A 110 10.69 14.12 -1.51
CA SER A 110 12.01 14.19 -2.17
C SER A 110 12.87 12.97 -1.87
N ASP A 111 12.85 12.51 -0.62
CA ASP A 111 13.59 11.34 -0.16
C ASP A 111 12.98 10.05 -0.72
N LEU A 112 11.68 10.05 -0.99
CA LEU A 112 10.98 8.93 -1.63
C LEU A 112 11.37 8.81 -3.10
N ILE A 113 11.39 9.92 -3.82
CA ILE A 113 11.84 9.97 -5.21
C ILE A 113 13.30 9.52 -5.32
N ASN A 114 14.16 9.97 -4.41
CA ASN A 114 15.56 9.54 -4.36
C ASN A 114 15.70 8.04 -4.11
N ARG A 115 14.93 7.48 -3.17
CA ARG A 115 14.90 6.01 -2.95
C ARG A 115 14.40 5.26 -4.18
N MET A 116 13.40 5.76 -4.89
CA MET A 116 12.92 5.16 -6.14
C MET A 116 14.00 5.17 -7.22
N LEU A 117 14.74 6.27 -7.35
CA LEU A 117 15.83 6.38 -8.32
C LEU A 117 16.93 5.36 -8.02
N VAL A 118 17.28 5.19 -6.74
CA VAL A 118 18.29 4.22 -6.30
C VAL A 118 17.84 2.78 -6.61
N ILE A 119 16.58 2.41 -6.32
CA ILE A 119 16.06 1.08 -6.62
C ILE A 119 16.05 0.81 -8.13
N ALA A 120 15.62 1.79 -8.94
CA ALA A 120 15.58 1.64 -10.39
C ALA A 120 16.98 1.48 -11.01
N ILE A 121 18.00 2.15 -10.45
CA ILE A 121 19.40 1.99 -10.87
C ILE A 121 19.94 0.60 -10.48
N GLN A 122 19.56 0.07 -9.32
CA GLN A 122 19.97 -1.27 -8.87
C GLN A 122 19.36 -2.38 -9.73
N GLU A 123 18.09 -2.26 -10.12
CA GLU A 123 17.43 -3.21 -11.03
C GLU A 123 18.07 -3.23 -12.42
N GLN A 124 18.56 -2.10 -12.93
CA GLN A 124 19.28 -2.03 -14.21
C GLN A 124 20.66 -2.69 -14.17
N SER A 125 21.32 -2.71 -13.00
CA SER A 125 22.66 -3.30 -12.86
C SER A 125 22.68 -4.84 -12.78
N GLN A 126 21.52 -5.50 -12.60
CA GLN A 126 21.44 -6.96 -12.52
C GLN A 126 21.25 -7.66 -13.87
N ASP A 127 20.88 -6.93 -14.93
CA ASP A 127 20.69 -7.49 -16.28
C ASP A 127 21.98 -7.53 -17.14
N ASP A 128 23.04 -6.80 -16.74
CA ASP A 128 24.27 -6.67 -17.54
C ASP A 128 25.36 -7.73 -17.22
N ASP A 129 25.21 -8.53 -16.17
CA ASP A 129 26.25 -9.47 -15.70
C ASP A 129 26.18 -10.90 -16.30
N MET A 130 25.35 -11.14 -17.33
CA MET A 130 25.35 -12.42 -18.06
C MET A 130 25.59 -12.21 -19.56
N LYS A 131 26.78 -11.71 -19.92
CA LYS A 131 27.21 -11.73 -21.33
C LYS A 131 28.71 -11.69 -21.61
N ILE A 132 29.57 -12.39 -20.86
CA ILE A 132 30.95 -12.67 -21.34
C ILE A 132 31.42 -14.07 -20.92
N GLU A 133 31.28 -15.04 -21.83
CA GLU A 133 32.27 -16.10 -22.10
C GLU A 133 32.09 -16.48 -23.59
N VAL A 134 32.64 -15.66 -24.48
CA VAL A 134 33.91 -15.90 -25.21
C VAL A 134 33.79 -17.05 -26.21
N LEU A 135 33.53 -16.65 -27.46
CA LEU A 135 34.03 -17.33 -28.66
C LEU A 135 35.53 -17.58 -28.51
N LYS A 136 35.94 -18.85 -28.47
CA LYS A 136 37.28 -19.28 -28.86
C LYS A 136 37.18 -20.58 -29.65
N ASP A 137 37.60 -20.43 -30.91
CA ASP A 137 38.10 -21.41 -31.89
C ASP A 137 37.21 -22.60 -32.30
#